data_AF-A0A961H533-F1
#
_entry.id   AF-A0A961H533-F1
#
_cell.length_a   1.000
_cell.length_b   1.000
_cell.length_c   1.000
_cell.angle_alpha   90.00
_cell.angle_beta   90.00
_cell.angle_gamma   90.00
#
_symmetry.space_group_name_H-M   'P 1'
#
loop_
_entity.id
_entity.type
_entity.pdbx_description
1 polymer ?
#
loop_
_entity_poly.entity_id
_entity_poly.type
_entity_poly.pdbx_seq_one_letter_code
_entity_poly.pdbx_strand_id
1 'polypeptide(L)'
;METLSSALDTGSESFRANDVAQRALVADLNERLSATALGGPEKSRERHVARGKLLPRDRVNRLLDDSSPFLEVAPLAAHDLYDNDSPGAGLVAGIGLVHGRHVMVVANDATVKGGTYYPMTV
;
A
#
# COMPACT_ATOMS: atom_id res chain seq x y z
N MET A 1 2.08 2.78 37.90
CA MET A 1 2.44 2.44 36.51
C MET A 1 3.43 1.31 36.61
N GLU A 2 3.06 0.11 36.16
CA GLU A 2 3.98 -1.03 36.14
C GLU A 2 4.85 -0.92 34.89
N THR A 3 6.16 -0.95 35.09
CA THR A 3 7.14 -0.87 34.00
C THR A 3 7.49 -2.27 33.55
N LEU A 4 7.39 -2.54 32.25
CA LEU A 4 7.91 -3.77 31.67
C LEU A 4 9.43 -3.68 31.55
N SER A 5 10.15 -4.61 32.19
CA SER A 5 11.60 -4.75 32.02
C SER A 5 11.90 -5.70 30.86
N SER A 6 12.63 -5.21 29.87
CA SER A 6 13.10 -6.04 28.76
C SER A 6 14.34 -6.84 29.17
N ALA A 7 14.38 -8.13 28.84
CA ALA A 7 15.56 -8.98 29.00
C ALA A 7 16.47 -9.00 27.75
N LEU A 8 16.14 -8.18 26.74
CA LEU A 8 16.82 -8.14 25.45
C LEU A 8 18.14 -7.37 25.55
N ASP A 9 19.26 -8.02 25.23
CA ASP A 9 20.56 -7.37 25.10
C ASP A 9 20.79 -6.92 23.65
N THR A 10 20.68 -5.61 23.42
CA THR A 10 20.88 -4.98 22.11
C THR A 10 22.34 -4.99 21.64
N GLY A 11 23.28 -5.31 22.53
CA GLY A 11 24.70 -5.47 22.21
C GLY A 11 25.06 -6.87 21.69
N SER A 12 24.20 -7.87 21.95
CA SER A 12 24.47 -9.27 21.63
C SER A 12 24.56 -9.54 20.13
N GLU A 13 25.33 -10.57 19.76
CA GLU A 13 25.41 -11.04 18.37
C GLU A 13 24.05 -11.50 17.84
N SER A 14 23.28 -12.20 18.67
CA SER A 14 21.93 -12.66 18.32
C SER A 14 20.98 -11.51 17.98
N PHE A 15 21.04 -10.40 18.72
CA PHE A 15 20.25 -9.21 18.42
C PHE A 15 20.65 -8.60 17.08
N ARG A 16 21.95 -8.46 16.82
CA ARG A 16 22.45 -7.90 15.55
C ARG A 16 22.07 -8.77 14.36
N ALA A 17 22.17 -10.10 14.49
CA ALA A 17 21.75 -11.03 13.44
C ALA A 17 20.26 -10.90 13.14
N ASN A 18 19.41 -10.81 14.17
CA ASN A 18 17.97 -10.63 14.02
C ASN A 18 17.62 -9.26 13.40
N ASP A 19 18.29 -8.18 13.84
CA ASP A 19 18.09 -6.84 13.30
C ASP A 19 18.46 -6.78 11.81
N VAL A 20 19.60 -7.35 11.41
CA VAL A 20 20.02 -7.43 10.00
C VAL A 20 18.99 -8.21 9.17
N ALA A 21 18.55 -9.38 9.63
CA ALA A 21 17.58 -10.21 8.92
C ALA A 21 16.22 -9.49 8.79
N GLN A 22 15.72 -8.85 9.86
CA GLN A 22 14.46 -8.12 9.82
C GLN A 22 14.53 -6.89 8.92
N ARG A 23 15.63 -6.13 8.96
CA ARG A 23 15.81 -4.99 8.05
C ARG A 23 15.79 -5.40 6.58
N ALA A 24 16.36 -6.56 6.25
CA ALA A 24 16.32 -7.10 4.90
C ALA A 24 14.88 -7.40 4.45
N LEU A 25 14.07 -8.03 5.31
CA LEU A 25 12.65 -8.30 5.03
C LEU A 25 11.82 -7.02 4.91
N VAL A 26 12.08 -6.01 5.76
CA VAL A 26 11.41 -4.70 5.66
C VAL A 26 11.79 -3.99 4.36
N ALA A 27 13.04 -4.09 3.92
CA ALA A 27 13.47 -3.51 2.65
C ALA A 27 12.75 -4.16 1.46
N ASP A 28 12.68 -5.49 1.42
CA ASP A 28 11.94 -6.24 0.39
C ASP A 28 10.45 -5.88 0.39
N LEU A 29 9.83 -5.80 1.57
CA LEU A 29 8.44 -5.35 1.70
C LEU A 29 8.24 -3.95 1.13
N ASN A 30 9.10 -2.99 1.48
CA ASN A 30 9.00 -1.62 1.02
C ASN A 30 9.19 -1.48 -0.50
N GLU A 31 10.06 -2.30 -1.09
CA GLU A 31 10.25 -2.37 -2.54
C GLU A 31 8.96 -2.84 -3.23
N ARG A 32 8.38 -3.95 -2.76
CA ARG A 32 7.12 -4.50 -3.32
C ARG A 32 5.94 -3.55 -3.14
N LEU A 33 5.85 -2.87 -2.00
CA LEU A 33 4.82 -1.85 -1.75
C LEU A 33 4.99 -0.67 -2.70
N SER A 34 6.22 -0.20 -2.90
CA SER A 34 6.52 0.92 -3.81
C SER A 34 6.19 0.57 -5.25
N ALA A 35 6.56 -0.63 -5.71
CA ALA A 35 6.22 -1.12 -7.04
C ALA A 35 4.71 -1.24 -7.23
N THR A 36 4.00 -1.83 -6.27
CA THR A 36 2.54 -1.97 -6.29
C THR A 36 1.84 -0.61 -6.28
N ALA A 37 2.37 0.35 -5.52
CA ALA A 37 1.80 1.69 -5.39
C ALA A 37 1.79 2.48 -6.71
N LEU A 38 2.64 2.09 -7.68
CA LEU A 38 2.64 2.69 -9.01
C LEU A 38 1.30 2.48 -9.74
N GLY A 39 0.58 1.38 -9.46
CA GLY A 39 -0.63 1.00 -10.20
C GLY A 39 -0.30 0.29 -11.51
N GLY A 40 -1.11 0.52 -12.54
CA GLY A 40 -0.91 -0.11 -13.85
C GLY A 40 0.32 0.40 -14.62
N PRO A 41 0.57 -0.14 -15.84
CA PRO A 41 1.72 0.24 -16.66
C PRO A 41 1.80 1.76 -16.90
N GLU A 42 3.01 2.31 -16.99
CA GLU A 42 3.27 3.75 -17.21
C GLU A 42 2.39 4.38 -18.30
N LYS A 43 2.37 3.78 -19.49
CA LYS A 43 1.54 4.25 -20.62
C LYS A 43 0.04 4.33 -20.28
N SER A 44 -0.46 3.46 -19.40
CA SER A 44 -1.86 3.52 -18.94
C SER A 44 -2.08 4.66 -17.94
N ARG A 45 -1.11 4.92 -17.06
CA ARG A 45 -1.13 6.04 -16.10
C ARG A 45 -1.07 7.38 -16.82
N GLU A 46 -0.15 7.53 -17.76
CA GLU A 46 -0.03 8.72 -18.62
C GLU A 46 -1.34 8.99 -19.38
N ARG A 47 -1.90 7.98 -20.05
CA ARG A 47 -3.18 8.10 -20.77
C ARG A 47 -4.33 8.49 -19.84
N HIS A 48 -4.33 8.00 -18.61
CA HIS A 48 -5.35 8.33 -17.61
C HIS A 48 -5.23 9.79 -17.16
N VAL A 49 -4.03 10.26 -16.86
CA VAL A 49 -3.75 11.65 -16.47
C VAL A 49 -4.00 12.62 -17.63
N ALA A 50 -3.62 12.26 -18.87
CA ALA A 50 -3.86 13.07 -20.06
C ALA A 50 -5.35 13.35 -20.34
N ARG A 51 -6.26 12.55 -19.76
CA ARG A 51 -7.72 12.77 -19.80
C ARG A 51 -8.21 13.72 -18.68
N GLY A 52 -7.30 14.37 -17.95
CA GLY A 52 -7.62 15.25 -16.82
C GLY A 52 -8.07 14.53 -15.55
N LYS A 53 -7.77 13.22 -15.42
CA LYS A 53 -8.18 12.41 -14.26
C LYS A 53 -7.01 12.21 -13.30
N LEU A 54 -7.28 12.36 -12.01
CA LEU A 54 -6.34 11.99 -10.94
C LEU A 54 -6.17 10.46 -10.87
N LEU A 55 -4.98 9.98 -10.49
CA LEU A 55 -4.75 8.57 -10.16
C LEU A 55 -5.50 8.22 -8.84
N PRO A 56 -5.78 6.94 -8.57
CA PRO A 56 -6.54 6.54 -7.39
C PRO A 56 -5.90 7.02 -6.08
N ARG A 57 -4.58 6.84 -5.93
CA ARG A 57 -3.85 7.30 -4.73
C ARG A 57 -3.91 8.81 -4.55
N ASP A 58 -3.82 9.58 -5.64
CA ASP A 58 -4.00 11.04 -5.58
C ASP A 58 -5.41 11.43 -5.15
N ARG A 59 -6.44 10.68 -5.57
CA ARG A 59 -7.83 10.91 -5.12
C ARG A 59 -8.00 10.59 -3.65
N VAL A 60 -7.42 9.49 -3.17
CA VAL A 60 -7.43 9.13 -1.75
C VAL A 60 -6.76 10.24 -0.95
N ASN A 61 -5.54 10.64 -1.31
CA ASN A 61 -4.82 11.71 -0.62
C ASN A 61 -5.59 13.04 -0.60
N ARG A 62 -6.31 13.37 -1.68
CA ARG A 62 -7.11 14.61 -1.76
C ARG A 62 -8.46 14.51 -1.03
N LEU A 63 -8.97 13.30 -0.80
CA LEU A 63 -10.22 13.06 -0.08
C LEU A 63 -10.02 13.14 1.43
N LEU A 64 -8.88 12.64 1.92
CA LEU A 64 -8.55 12.59 3.33
C LEU A 64 -8.36 14.00 3.91
N ASP A 65 -8.64 14.15 5.20
CA ASP A 65 -8.30 15.35 5.94
C ASP A 65 -6.78 15.59 5.94
N ASP A 66 -6.36 16.86 5.99
CA ASP A 66 -4.95 17.22 6.08
C ASP A 66 -4.28 16.51 7.27
N SER A 67 -3.15 15.83 6.99
CA SER A 67 -2.42 15.02 7.97
C SER A 67 -3.19 13.83 8.55
N SER A 68 -4.32 13.44 7.96
CA SER A 68 -5.00 12.21 8.34
C SER A 68 -4.06 11.02 8.17
N PRO A 69 -3.99 10.10 9.15
CA PRO A 69 -3.40 8.79 8.89
C PRO A 69 -4.24 8.06 7.85
N PHE A 70 -3.60 7.16 7.11
CA PHE A 70 -4.28 6.23 6.23
C PHE A 70 -3.73 4.82 6.46
N LEU A 71 -4.59 3.93 6.95
CA LEU A 71 -4.28 2.52 7.12
C LEU A 71 -4.73 1.77 5.86
N GLU A 72 -3.79 1.53 4.96
CA GLU A 72 -4.04 0.78 3.73
C GLU A 72 -4.29 -0.71 4.02
N VAL A 73 -5.28 -1.28 3.35
CA VAL A 73 -5.69 -2.69 3.50
C VAL A 73 -5.21 -3.48 2.30
N ALA A 74 -4.44 -4.54 2.57
CA ALA A 74 -3.94 -5.49 1.59
C ALA A 74 -3.27 -4.84 0.35
N PRO A 75 -2.28 -3.93 0.53
CA PRO A 75 -1.61 -3.27 -0.59
C PRO A 75 -0.93 -4.25 -1.56
N LEU A 76 -0.55 -5.45 -1.11
CA LEU A 76 0.05 -6.51 -1.94
C LEU A 76 -0.97 -7.54 -2.44
N ALA A 77 -2.26 -7.23 -2.44
CA ALA A 77 -3.27 -8.13 -3.01
C ALA A 77 -2.94 -8.46 -4.48
N ALA A 78 -3.13 -9.73 -4.84
CA ALA A 78 -2.76 -10.31 -6.14
C ALA A 78 -1.26 -10.27 -6.51
N HIS A 79 -0.36 -10.00 -5.56
CA HIS A 79 1.08 -10.16 -5.77
C HIS A 79 1.45 -11.62 -6.08
N ASP A 80 2.29 -11.82 -7.09
CA ASP A 80 2.70 -13.10 -7.68
C ASP A 80 1.54 -13.97 -8.20
N LEU A 81 0.38 -13.35 -8.42
CA LEU A 81 -0.76 -13.95 -9.10
C LEU A 81 -0.95 -13.27 -10.46
N TYR A 82 -1.50 -14.03 -11.42
CA TYR A 82 -1.88 -13.52 -12.74
C TYR A 82 -0.74 -12.76 -13.45
N ASP A 83 0.49 -13.30 -13.44
CA ASP A 83 1.66 -12.66 -14.04
C ASP A 83 1.94 -11.22 -13.53
N ASN A 84 1.53 -10.91 -12.31
CA ASN A 84 1.64 -9.58 -11.67
C ASN A 84 0.91 -8.45 -12.46
N ASP A 85 -0.08 -8.81 -13.28
CA ASP A 85 -0.82 -7.88 -14.12
C ASP A 85 -1.91 -7.07 -13.37
N SER A 86 -2.13 -7.37 -12.08
CA SER A 86 -3.16 -6.75 -11.24
C SER A 86 -2.61 -6.28 -9.88
N PRO A 87 -1.69 -5.29 -9.85
CA PRO A 87 -1.13 -4.78 -8.60
C PRO A 87 -2.23 -4.26 -7.66
N GLY A 88 -2.16 -4.65 -6.39
CA GLY A 88 -3.16 -4.30 -5.36
C GLY A 88 -4.56 -4.83 -5.66
N ALA A 89 -4.68 -5.90 -6.46
CA ALA A 89 -5.92 -6.39 -7.03
C ALA A 89 -6.75 -5.32 -7.78
N GLY A 90 -6.08 -4.30 -8.32
CA GLY A 90 -6.69 -3.25 -9.13
C GLY A 90 -7.44 -2.18 -8.34
N LEU A 91 -7.19 -2.02 -7.03
CA LEU A 91 -7.75 -0.93 -6.24
C LEU A 91 -6.84 -0.54 -5.06
N VAL A 92 -7.14 0.64 -4.50
CA VAL A 92 -6.58 1.10 -3.23
C VAL A 92 -7.72 1.11 -2.21
N ALA A 93 -7.55 0.39 -1.10
CA ALA A 93 -8.51 0.36 0.00
C ALA A 93 -7.83 0.72 1.31
N GLY A 94 -8.55 1.40 2.21
CA GLY A 94 -8.00 1.70 3.53
C GLY A 94 -8.89 2.59 4.38
N ILE A 95 -8.46 2.83 5.61
CA ILE A 95 -9.20 3.61 6.60
C ILE A 95 -8.46 4.91 6.87
N GLY A 96 -9.16 6.04 6.76
CA GLY A 96 -8.65 7.36 7.13
C GLY A 96 -9.76 8.29 7.59
N LEU A 97 -9.42 9.55 7.86
CA LEU A 97 -10.35 10.59 8.31
C LEU A 97 -10.85 11.42 7.13
N VAL A 98 -12.16 11.62 7.07
CA VAL A 98 -12.82 12.58 6.17
C VAL A 98 -13.80 13.40 7.01
N HIS A 99 -13.57 14.70 7.10
CA HIS A 99 -14.27 15.62 8.00
C HIS A 99 -14.32 15.12 9.45
N GLY A 100 -13.18 14.63 9.96
CA GLY A 100 -13.01 14.13 11.32
C GLY A 100 -13.61 12.74 11.59
N ARG A 101 -14.12 12.06 10.55
CA ARG A 101 -14.77 10.75 10.67
C ARG A 101 -13.93 9.66 10.04
N HIS A 102 -13.76 8.54 10.75
CA HIS A 102 -13.15 7.33 10.17
C HIS A 102 -14.05 6.78 9.05
N VAL A 103 -13.47 6.66 7.85
CA VAL A 103 -14.16 6.19 6.64
C VAL A 103 -13.32 5.09 5.98
N MET A 104 -13.99 4.01 5.57
CA MET A 104 -13.43 3.04 4.64
C MET A 104 -13.47 3.64 3.23
N VAL A 105 -12.31 3.83 2.63
CA VAL A 105 -12.14 4.31 1.26
C VAL A 105 -11.83 3.11 0.37
N VAL A 106 -12.53 2.99 -0.76
CA VAL A 106 -12.25 1.98 -1.80
C VAL A 106 -12.20 2.71 -3.14
N ALA A 107 -11.03 2.71 -3.78
CA ALA A 107 -10.78 3.45 -5.01
C ALA A 107 -10.17 2.54 -6.08
N ASN A 108 -10.98 2.15 -7.08
CA ASN A 108 -10.49 1.33 -8.20
C ASN A 108 -9.44 2.05 -9.04
N ASP A 109 -8.43 1.29 -9.46
CA ASP A 109 -7.39 1.73 -10.36
C ASP A 109 -7.72 1.42 -11.83
N ALA A 110 -8.22 2.43 -12.53
CA ALA A 110 -8.53 2.36 -13.95
C ALA A 110 -7.27 2.13 -14.84
N THR A 111 -6.06 2.27 -14.29
CA THR A 111 -4.82 2.02 -15.02
C THR A 111 -4.44 0.54 -15.03
N VAL A 112 -4.95 -0.24 -14.07
CA VAL A 112 -4.77 -1.69 -13.95
C VAL A 112 -5.85 -2.40 -14.75
N LYS A 113 -5.51 -2.95 -15.92
CA LYS A 113 -6.44 -3.67 -16.83
C LYS A 113 -7.79 -2.95 -17.03
N GLY A 114 -7.75 -1.61 -17.09
CA GLY A 114 -8.94 -0.76 -17.28
C GLY A 114 -9.87 -0.64 -16.07
N GLY A 115 -9.49 -1.14 -14.89
CA GLY A 115 -10.33 -1.21 -13.69
C GLY A 115 -11.23 -2.44 -13.64
N THR A 116 -10.90 -3.49 -14.41
CA THR A 116 -11.64 -4.76 -14.41
C THR A 116 -11.39 -5.52 -13.11
N TYR A 117 -12.40 -6.23 -12.61
CA TYR A 117 -12.31 -7.02 -11.39
C TYR A 117 -11.68 -8.40 -11.70
N TYR A 118 -10.62 -8.72 -10.97
CA TYR A 118 -10.06 -10.07 -10.89
C TYR A 118 -10.76 -10.84 -9.76
N PRO A 119 -10.59 -12.18 -9.67
CA PRO A 119 -11.12 -12.93 -8.52
C PRO A 119 -10.64 -12.39 -7.17
N MET A 120 -9.41 -11.87 -7.09
CA MET A 120 -8.86 -11.26 -5.87
C MET A 120 -9.42 -9.85 -5.58
N THR A 121 -10.22 -9.27 -6.47
CA THR A 121 -10.84 -7.96 -6.27
C THR A 121 -12.19 -8.07 -5.53
N VAL A 122 -12.85 -9.24 -5.53
CA VAL A 122 -14.19 -9.48 -4.95
C VAL A 122 -14.18 -10.34 -3.70
#